data_AF-A0AAE6WMM9-F1
#
_entry.id   AF-A0AAE6WMM9-F1
#
_cell.length_a   1.000
_cell.length_b   1.000
_cell.length_c   1.000
_cell.angle_alpha   90.00
_cell.angle_beta   90.00
_cell.angle_gamma   90.00
#
_symmetry.space_group_name_H-M   'P 1'
#
loop_
_entity.id
_entity.type
_entity.pdbx_description
1 polymer ?
#
loop_
_entity_poly.entity_id
_entity_poly.type
_entity_poly.pdbx_seq_one_letter_code
_entity_poly.pdbx_strand_id
1 'polypeptide(L)'
;MFKKISSLMMVFALILSMFGIQNIQSARAESSDLVYDEKTPILDIEGNEIGEEMEKVYREVTKDSEETLVKLITITENKYYHEEHENTTDRKVTEIKITSDKKFFIDGEQLSQDFLSQPVTASEDKASFAKAFKGESGGRPGVITYDEINDDYYYLKAFPKVNDFLEEPKGKRLTKYSKGNKNVSKFIRYADKVESKHAEIIDAQTAIAGALGAALVTWETILALIPEAGVASWNAVKFYNASVAGKEALEDAYDLLKNKITPY
;
A
#
# COMPACT_ATOMS: atom_id res chain seq x y z
N MET A 1 25.43 -47.36 -56.69
CA MET A 1 23.99 -47.09 -56.79
C MET A 1 23.54 -46.44 -55.49
N PHE A 2 22.95 -45.25 -55.59
CA PHE A 2 22.52 -44.38 -54.50
C PHE A 2 21.25 -44.86 -53.77
N LYS A 3 21.07 -44.30 -52.56
CA LYS A 3 19.86 -44.18 -51.71
C LYS A 3 19.66 -45.27 -50.64
N LYS A 4 19.85 -44.91 -49.36
CA LYS A 4 18.81 -44.34 -48.46
C LYS A 4 19.38 -44.18 -47.02
N ILE A 5 19.47 -42.94 -46.50
CA ILE A 5 18.58 -42.33 -45.47
C ILE A 5 19.10 -42.62 -44.05
N SER A 6 19.92 -41.74 -43.46
CA SER A 6 19.54 -40.54 -42.69
C SER A 6 18.79 -40.87 -41.39
N SER A 7 19.52 -41.02 -40.27
CA SER A 7 18.98 -40.84 -38.90
C SER A 7 20.08 -40.98 -37.82
N LEU A 8 21.15 -40.19 -37.87
CA LEU A 8 22.08 -40.13 -36.72
C LEU A 8 22.87 -38.82 -36.57
N MET A 9 22.38 -37.71 -37.12
CA MET A 9 22.96 -36.36 -36.90
C MET A 9 21.88 -35.35 -36.49
N MET A 10 20.88 -35.78 -35.72
CA MET A 10 19.81 -34.91 -35.22
C MET A 10 19.58 -35.07 -33.71
N VAL A 11 20.67 -35.24 -32.94
CA VAL A 11 20.61 -35.20 -31.47
C VAL A 11 21.75 -34.34 -30.86
N PHE A 12 22.75 -33.91 -31.64
CA PHE A 12 23.88 -33.12 -31.12
C PHE A 12 23.92 -31.65 -31.56
N ALA A 13 22.85 -31.15 -32.19
CA ALA A 13 22.70 -29.73 -32.58
C ALA A 13 21.67 -28.96 -31.73
N LEU A 14 21.23 -29.52 -30.60
CA LEU A 14 20.20 -28.94 -29.73
C LEU A 14 20.72 -28.49 -28.35
N ILE A 15 22.04 -28.50 -28.13
CA ILE A 15 22.65 -28.11 -26.84
C ILE A 15 23.61 -26.89 -26.99
N LEU A 16 23.80 -26.35 -28.20
CA LEU A 16 24.69 -25.20 -28.43
C LEU A 16 24.00 -23.94 -28.97
N SER A 17 22.67 -23.84 -28.90
CA SER A 17 21.92 -22.63 -29.27
C SER A 17 21.38 -21.81 -28.10
N MET A 18 21.72 -22.13 -26.84
CA MET A 18 21.31 -21.31 -25.68
C MET A 18 22.35 -20.28 -25.22
N PHE A 19 23.51 -20.20 -25.87
CA PHE A 19 24.50 -19.14 -25.63
C PHE A 19 24.88 -18.49 -26.96
N GLY A 20 23.94 -17.72 -27.51
CA GLY A 20 24.14 -16.83 -28.64
C GLY A 20 24.02 -15.39 -28.17
N ILE A 21 25.16 -14.73 -28.04
CA ILE A 21 25.35 -13.30 -27.87
C ILE A 21 24.38 -12.54 -28.79
N GLN A 22 23.43 -11.81 -28.21
CA GLN A 22 22.71 -10.75 -28.91
C GLN A 22 23.34 -9.40 -28.54
N ASN A 23 23.61 -8.67 -29.62
CA ASN A 23 24.27 -7.39 -29.68
C ASN A 23 23.76 -6.36 -28.67
N ILE A 24 24.73 -5.60 -28.13
CA ILE A 24 24.53 -4.31 -27.50
C ILE A 24 23.90 -3.36 -28.54
N GLN A 25 22.60 -3.09 -28.39
CA GLN A 25 21.97 -1.83 -28.77
C GLN A 25 20.64 -1.69 -28.03
N SER A 26 20.63 -0.83 -27.00
CA SER A 26 19.52 0.03 -26.60
C SER A 26 18.10 -0.59 -26.59
N ALA A 27 17.73 -1.23 -25.49
CA ALA A 27 16.34 -1.27 -25.02
C ALA A 27 16.32 -1.56 -23.52
N ARG A 28 16.44 -0.52 -22.69
CA ARG A 28 15.93 -0.56 -21.31
C ARG A 28 14.40 -0.59 -21.41
N ALA A 29 13.84 -1.76 -21.65
CA ALA A 29 12.50 -2.08 -21.22
C ALA A 29 12.67 -2.83 -19.88
N GLU A 30 12.85 -2.08 -18.80
CA GLU A 30 12.65 -2.66 -17.46
C GLU A 30 11.18 -3.02 -17.39
N SER A 31 10.87 -4.31 -17.27
CA SER A 31 9.51 -4.80 -17.09
C SER A 31 9.00 -4.29 -15.74
N SER A 32 8.07 -3.33 -15.76
CA SER A 32 7.29 -3.01 -14.58
C SER A 32 6.23 -4.09 -14.40
N ASP A 33 6.39 -4.91 -13.37
CA ASP A 33 5.41 -5.93 -13.04
C ASP A 33 4.29 -5.29 -12.22
N LEU A 34 3.04 -5.38 -12.71
CA LEU A 34 1.87 -5.03 -11.91
C LEU A 34 1.81 -6.00 -10.72
N VAL A 35 1.93 -5.47 -9.52
CA VAL A 35 1.90 -6.24 -8.27
C VAL A 35 0.45 -6.47 -7.85
N TYR A 36 -0.33 -5.40 -7.75
CA TYR A 36 -1.77 -5.47 -7.48
C TYR A 36 -2.52 -4.27 -8.06
N ASP A 37 -3.82 -4.46 -8.25
CA ASP A 37 -4.82 -3.46 -8.65
C ASP A 37 -6.03 -3.65 -7.71
N GLU A 38 -6.34 -2.61 -6.94
CA GLU A 38 -7.44 -2.60 -6.00
C GLU A 38 -8.45 -1.53 -6.37
N LYS A 39 -9.74 -1.87 -6.27
CA LYS A 39 -10.85 -0.96 -6.54
C LYS A 39 -11.72 -0.82 -5.31
N THR A 40 -11.98 0.42 -4.94
CA THR A 40 -12.83 0.77 -3.80
C THR A 40 -13.92 1.75 -4.24
N PRO A 41 -15.20 1.50 -3.91
CA PRO A 41 -16.26 2.47 -4.21
C PRO A 41 -16.04 3.77 -3.42
N ILE A 42 -16.32 4.90 -4.06
CA ILE A 42 -16.38 6.20 -3.41
C ILE A 42 -17.85 6.48 -3.10
N LEU A 43 -18.17 6.55 -1.82
CA LEU A 43 -19.53 6.79 -1.33
C LEU A 43 -19.74 8.27 -0.96
N ASP A 44 -20.95 8.78 -1.19
CA ASP A 44 -21.39 10.05 -0.62
C ASP A 44 -21.78 9.89 0.86
N ILE A 45 -22.35 10.95 1.44
CA ILE A 45 -22.75 10.96 2.86
C ILE A 45 -24.00 10.10 3.15
N GLU A 46 -24.78 9.77 2.12
CA GLU A 46 -25.99 8.93 2.20
C GLU A 46 -25.67 7.45 1.89
N GLY A 47 -24.40 7.13 1.60
CA GLY A 47 -23.95 5.79 1.24
C GLY A 47 -24.16 5.43 -0.23
N ASN A 48 -24.53 6.39 -1.08
CA ASN A 48 -24.65 6.14 -2.52
C ASN A 48 -23.26 6.14 -3.17
N GLU A 49 -23.03 5.19 -4.08
CA GLU A 49 -21.80 5.15 -4.87
C GLU A 49 -21.78 6.28 -5.91
N ILE A 50 -20.80 7.17 -5.79
CA ILE A 50 -20.61 8.33 -6.65
C ILE A 50 -19.35 8.22 -7.53
N GLY A 51 -18.56 7.17 -7.36
CA GLY A 51 -17.36 6.91 -8.13
C GLY A 51 -16.57 5.71 -7.64
N GLU A 52 -15.36 5.54 -8.18
CA GLU A 52 -14.40 4.49 -7.84
C GLU A 52 -13.02 5.11 -7.61
N GLU A 53 -12.34 4.66 -6.55
CA GLU A 53 -10.90 4.82 -6.37
C GLU A 53 -10.22 3.53 -6.85
N MET A 54 -9.23 3.65 -7.73
CA MET A 54 -8.40 2.55 -8.18
C MET A 54 -6.95 2.79 -7.77
N GLU A 55 -6.34 1.84 -7.08
CA GLU A 55 -4.94 1.86 -6.69
C GLU A 55 -4.18 0.77 -7.46
N LYS A 56 -3.18 1.16 -8.25
CA LYS A 56 -2.31 0.25 -9.00
C LYS A 56 -0.89 0.40 -8.52
N VAL A 57 -0.25 -0.72 -8.23
CA VAL A 57 1.16 -0.73 -7.83
C VAL A 57 1.97 -1.54 -8.81
N TYR A 58 2.98 -0.89 -9.36
CA TYR A 58 3.99 -1.52 -10.19
C TYR A 58 5.32 -1.56 -9.46
N ARG A 59 6.12 -2.57 -9.79
CA ARG A 59 7.46 -2.73 -9.25
C ARG A 59 8.47 -2.92 -10.38
N GLU A 60 9.53 -2.14 -10.33
CA GLU A 60 10.73 -2.31 -11.15
C GLU A 60 11.90 -2.67 -10.23
N VAL A 61 12.67 -3.70 -10.58
CA VAL A 61 13.82 -4.15 -9.78
C VAL A 61 15.07 -4.16 -10.66
N THR A 62 16.10 -3.45 -10.23
CA THR A 62 17.43 -3.44 -10.84
C THR A 62 18.41 -4.00 -9.82
N LYS A 63 19.10 -5.10 -10.15
CA LYS A 63 20.14 -5.71 -9.30
C LYS A 63 21.49 -5.61 -10.00
N ASP A 64 22.50 -5.14 -9.28
CA ASP A 64 23.90 -5.28 -9.66
C ASP A 64 24.70 -5.97 -8.54
N SER A 65 26.03 -6.01 -8.67
CA SER A 65 26.89 -6.71 -7.70
C SER A 65 26.99 -6.03 -6.34
N GLU A 66 26.66 -4.75 -6.23
CA GLU A 66 26.84 -3.94 -5.03
C GLU A 66 25.53 -3.50 -4.39
N GLU A 67 24.48 -3.35 -5.20
CA GLU A 67 23.18 -2.86 -4.75
C GLU A 67 21.98 -3.49 -5.49
N THR A 68 20.85 -3.46 -4.81
CA THR A 68 19.53 -3.72 -5.36
C THR A 68 18.70 -2.45 -5.24
N LEU A 69 18.26 -1.92 -6.36
CA LEU A 69 17.35 -0.79 -6.46
C LEU A 69 15.95 -1.30 -6.82
N VAL A 70 14.95 -0.85 -6.09
CA VAL A 70 13.54 -1.08 -6.38
C VAL A 70 12.85 0.25 -6.57
N LYS A 71 12.04 0.36 -7.62
CA LYS A 71 11.08 1.46 -7.80
C LYS A 71 9.68 0.91 -7.63
N LEU A 72 9.00 1.36 -6.59
CA LEU A 72 7.56 1.14 -6.42
C LEU A 72 6.83 2.33 -7.03
N ILE A 73 6.00 2.07 -8.02
CA ILE A 73 5.21 3.08 -8.72
C ILE A 73 3.76 2.86 -8.34
N THR A 74 3.23 3.76 -7.53
CA THR A 74 1.82 3.74 -7.10
C THR A 74 1.04 4.76 -7.92
N ILE A 75 -0.05 4.31 -8.53
CA ILE A 75 -0.97 5.15 -9.30
C ILE A 75 -2.33 5.07 -8.61
N THR A 76 -2.85 6.22 -8.20
CA THR A 76 -4.18 6.34 -7.59
C THR A 76 -5.08 7.14 -8.52
N GLU A 77 -6.14 6.51 -9.01
CA GLU A 77 -7.14 7.13 -9.90
C GLU A 77 -8.48 7.25 -9.17
N ASN A 78 -9.01 8.46 -9.01
CA ASN A 78 -10.40 8.67 -8.61
C ASN A 78 -11.23 8.97 -9.85
N LYS A 79 -12.25 8.16 -10.11
CA LYS A 79 -13.21 8.34 -11.20
C LYS A 79 -14.59 8.58 -10.62
N TYR A 80 -15.17 9.72 -10.90
CA TYR A 80 -16.52 10.05 -10.46
C TYR A 80 -17.51 9.85 -11.60
N TYR A 81 -18.69 9.34 -11.27
CA TYR A 81 -19.74 9.07 -12.27
C TYR A 81 -20.53 10.34 -12.66
N HIS A 82 -20.49 11.37 -11.82
CA HIS A 82 -21.25 12.61 -11.98
C HIS A 82 -20.31 13.82 -12.14
N GLU A 83 -20.72 14.81 -12.95
CA GLU A 83 -19.89 15.97 -13.35
C GLU A 83 -19.53 16.94 -12.20
N GLU A 84 -20.14 16.79 -11.01
CA GLU A 84 -19.88 17.65 -9.85
C GLU A 84 -18.51 17.41 -9.21
N HIS A 85 -17.81 16.35 -9.62
CA HIS A 85 -16.50 15.98 -9.12
C HIS A 85 -15.52 15.72 -10.27
N GLU A 86 -14.33 16.30 -10.16
CA GLU A 86 -13.28 16.10 -11.14
C GLU A 86 -12.54 14.79 -10.89
N ASN A 87 -12.30 14.04 -11.96
CA ASN A 87 -11.43 12.86 -11.92
C ASN A 87 -10.01 13.30 -11.56
N THR A 88 -9.34 12.51 -10.73
CA THR A 88 -7.96 12.78 -10.34
C THR A 88 -7.08 11.58 -10.63
N THR A 89 -5.86 11.81 -11.06
CA THR A 89 -4.83 10.78 -11.14
C THR A 89 -3.60 11.30 -10.44
N ASP A 90 -3.16 10.57 -9.42
CA ASP A 90 -1.89 10.81 -8.76
C ASP A 90 -0.91 9.68 -9.09
N ARG A 91 0.37 10.03 -9.19
CA ARG A 91 1.45 9.06 -9.43
C ARG A 91 2.59 9.35 -8.48
N LYS A 92 2.87 8.37 -7.62
CA LYS A 92 3.98 8.38 -6.67
C LYS A 92 5.03 7.35 -7.08
N VAL A 93 6.30 7.71 -6.94
CA VAL A 93 7.43 6.78 -7.08
C VAL A 93 8.18 6.79 -5.77
N THR A 94 8.41 5.60 -5.24
CA THR A 94 9.27 5.38 -4.07
C THR A 94 10.46 4.55 -4.50
N GLU A 95 11.66 5.03 -4.16
CA GLU A 95 12.90 4.32 -4.43
C GLU A 95 13.40 3.62 -3.15
N ILE A 96 13.52 2.29 -3.21
CA ILE A 96 14.07 1.49 -2.12
C ILE A 96 15.43 0.96 -2.58
N LYS A 97 16.48 1.27 -1.84
CA LYS A 97 17.84 0.78 -2.13
C LYS A 97 18.32 -0.13 -1.01
N ILE A 98 18.88 -1.27 -1.40
CA ILE A 98 19.49 -2.25 -0.49
C ILE A 98 20.92 -2.49 -0.96
N THR A 99 21.89 -2.12 -0.15
CA THR A 99 23.30 -2.36 -0.44
C THR A 99 23.70 -3.79 -0.07
N SER A 100 24.79 -4.27 -0.64
CA SER A 100 25.37 -5.59 -0.35
C SER A 100 25.75 -5.79 1.12
N ASP A 101 26.08 -4.72 1.85
CA ASP A 101 26.29 -4.71 3.31
C ASP A 101 24.99 -4.56 4.12
N LYS A 102 23.83 -4.76 3.48
CA LYS A 102 22.47 -4.70 4.06
C LYS A 102 22.12 -3.36 4.71
N LYS A 103 22.56 -2.25 4.12
CA LYS A 103 21.99 -0.94 4.45
C LYS A 103 20.79 -0.68 3.57
N PHE A 104 19.72 -0.18 4.19
CA PHE A 104 18.46 0.08 3.55
C PHE A 104 18.23 1.59 3.43
N PHE A 105 17.73 2.02 2.29
CA PHE A 105 17.39 3.41 2.03
C PHE A 105 15.99 3.50 1.43
N ILE A 106 15.24 4.52 1.82
CA ILE A 106 13.96 4.90 1.20
C ILE A 106 14.10 6.35 0.74
N ASP A 107 13.88 6.60 -0.55
CA ASP A 107 13.98 7.92 -1.18
C ASP A 107 15.31 8.64 -0.87
N GLY A 108 16.38 7.85 -0.80
CA GLY A 108 17.75 8.31 -0.50
C GLY A 108 18.09 8.45 0.99
N GLU A 109 17.13 8.33 1.90
CA GLU A 109 17.36 8.38 3.34
C GLU A 109 17.70 7.00 3.90
N GLN A 110 18.83 6.91 4.61
CA GLN A 110 19.25 5.65 5.24
C GLN A 110 18.40 5.35 6.47
N LEU A 111 17.86 4.13 6.53
CA LEU A 111 17.09 3.65 7.68
C LEU A 111 18.01 3.26 8.84
N SER A 112 17.54 3.55 10.05
CA SER A 112 18.25 3.16 11.28
C SER A 112 18.07 1.68 11.58
N GLN A 113 19.04 1.07 12.27
CA GLN A 113 18.90 -0.31 12.75
C GLN A 113 17.72 -0.45 13.73
N ASP A 114 17.47 0.59 14.52
CA ASP A 114 16.32 0.63 15.44
C ASP A 114 15.00 0.56 14.69
N PHE A 115 14.88 1.17 13.51
CA PHE A 115 13.69 1.04 12.65
C PHE A 115 13.60 -0.36 12.04
N LEU A 116 14.69 -0.82 11.43
CA LEU A 116 14.75 -2.10 10.72
C LEU A 116 14.45 -3.30 11.64
N SER A 117 14.85 -3.21 12.90
CA SER A 117 14.62 -4.26 13.90
C SER A 117 13.25 -4.22 14.56
N GLN A 118 12.40 -3.23 14.25
CA GLN A 118 11.05 -3.19 14.84
C GLN A 118 10.26 -4.41 14.39
N PRO A 119 9.67 -5.15 15.35
CA PRO A 119 8.77 -6.22 15.01
C PRO A 119 7.51 -5.64 14.38
N VAL A 120 7.00 -6.35 13.38
CA VAL A 120 5.67 -6.09 12.85
C VAL A 120 4.65 -6.68 13.82
N THR A 121 3.89 -5.82 14.50
CA THR A 121 2.97 -6.19 15.57
C THR A 121 1.51 -5.87 15.29
N ALA A 122 1.14 -5.60 14.03
CA ALA A 122 -0.24 -5.29 13.71
C ALA A 122 -1.15 -6.44 14.15
N SER A 123 -2.24 -6.08 14.81
CA SER A 123 -3.13 -7.02 15.46
C SER A 123 -4.58 -6.63 15.20
N GLU A 124 -5.48 -7.61 15.21
CA GLU A 124 -6.91 -7.35 15.05
C GLU A 124 -7.53 -6.56 16.21
N ASP A 125 -6.75 -6.13 17.23
CA ASP A 125 -7.28 -5.60 18.49
C ASP A 125 -8.37 -4.54 18.23
N LYS A 126 -9.60 -5.02 18.44
CA LYS A 126 -10.83 -4.26 18.30
C LYS A 126 -10.93 -3.41 19.55
N ALA A 127 -10.35 -2.22 19.53
CA ALA A 127 -10.84 -1.19 20.43
C ALA A 127 -12.30 -0.92 20.06
N SER A 128 -13.23 -1.64 20.70
CA SER A 128 -14.65 -1.45 20.50
C SER A 128 -15.01 -0.07 21.08
N PHE A 129 -15.27 0.91 20.22
CA PHE A 129 -15.97 2.09 20.70
C PHE A 129 -17.38 1.64 21.10
N ALA A 130 -17.72 1.95 22.35
CA ALA A 130 -18.96 1.52 22.97
C ALA A 130 -20.17 1.99 22.14
N LYS A 131 -20.83 1.03 21.48
CA LYS A 131 -22.28 0.72 21.31
C LYS A 131 -23.38 1.77 21.62
N ALA A 132 -23.08 3.04 21.84
CA ALA A 132 -24.01 4.07 22.30
C ALA A 132 -24.48 5.02 21.19
N PHE A 133 -23.91 4.94 19.99
CA PHE A 133 -24.35 5.71 18.82
C PHE A 133 -25.35 4.90 17.98
N LYS A 134 -26.39 5.58 17.47
CA LYS A 134 -27.51 4.96 16.74
C LYS A 134 -27.37 5.04 15.21
N GLY A 135 -26.36 5.74 14.68
CA GLY A 135 -26.08 5.86 13.25
C GLY A 135 -24.80 5.13 12.81
N GLU A 136 -24.34 5.38 11.58
CA GLU A 136 -23.12 4.79 11.04
C GLU A 136 -21.87 5.27 11.79
N SER A 137 -20.95 4.35 12.05
CA SER A 137 -19.69 4.63 12.74
C SER A 137 -18.59 3.76 12.16
N GLY A 138 -17.39 4.31 12.02
CA GLY A 138 -16.29 3.62 11.37
C GLY A 138 -14.94 4.29 11.59
N GLY A 139 -13.99 3.93 10.74
CA GLY A 139 -12.56 4.22 10.89
C GLY A 139 -11.84 3.38 11.94
N ARG A 140 -10.51 3.55 12.02
CA ARG A 140 -9.61 2.83 12.94
C ARG A 140 -9.71 3.32 14.39
N PRO A 141 -10.28 2.52 15.31
CA PRO A 141 -10.38 2.89 16.71
C PRO A 141 -9.04 3.28 17.34
N GLY A 142 -9.03 4.41 18.05
CA GLY A 142 -7.83 4.93 18.70
C GLY A 142 -6.97 5.82 17.79
N VAL A 143 -7.13 5.73 16.47
CA VAL A 143 -6.35 6.50 15.48
C VAL A 143 -7.22 7.56 14.80
N ILE A 144 -8.30 7.14 14.16
CA ILE A 144 -9.24 7.98 13.42
C ILE A 144 -10.63 7.36 13.44
N THR A 145 -11.64 8.12 13.85
CA THR A 145 -13.01 7.60 13.92
C THR A 145 -14.02 8.66 13.52
N TYR A 146 -15.18 8.20 13.05
CA TYR A 146 -16.39 9.00 12.95
C TYR A 146 -17.55 8.27 13.63
N ASP A 147 -18.42 9.05 14.26
CA ASP A 147 -19.66 8.56 14.85
C ASP A 147 -20.81 9.45 14.35
N GLU A 148 -21.79 8.89 13.65
CA GLU A 148 -23.03 9.59 13.31
C GLU A 148 -23.91 9.69 14.58
N ILE A 149 -24.22 10.93 14.96
CA ILE A 149 -25.07 11.21 16.13
C ILE A 149 -26.56 11.16 15.73
N ASN A 150 -26.88 11.66 14.54
CA ASN A 150 -28.18 11.59 13.86
C ASN A 150 -27.95 11.86 12.36
N ASP A 151 -29.02 11.75 11.57
CA ASP A 151 -29.07 11.84 10.10
C ASP A 151 -28.31 13.05 9.48
N ASP A 152 -28.04 14.10 10.25
CA ASP A 152 -27.38 15.32 9.79
C ASP A 152 -26.00 15.57 10.44
N TYR A 153 -25.64 14.90 11.54
CA TYR A 153 -24.52 15.34 12.38
C TYR A 153 -23.56 14.23 12.77
N TYR A 154 -22.27 14.57 12.66
CA TYR A 154 -21.17 13.65 12.87
C TYR A 154 -20.21 14.15 13.93
N TYR A 155 -19.67 13.20 14.69
CA TYR A 155 -18.59 13.39 15.63
C TYR A 155 -17.31 12.76 15.08
N LEU A 156 -16.33 13.60 14.77
CA LEU A 156 -15.15 13.22 14.01
C LEU A 156 -13.90 13.37 14.88
N LYS A 157 -13.01 12.37 14.84
CA LYS A 157 -11.77 12.34 15.63
C LYS A 157 -10.62 11.85 14.76
N ALA A 158 -9.49 12.53 14.79
CA ALA A 158 -8.26 12.01 14.21
C ALA A 158 -7.02 12.50 14.97
N PHE A 159 -6.00 11.66 15.02
CA PHE A 159 -4.64 12.07 15.34
C PHE A 159 -3.88 12.50 14.08
N PRO A 160 -2.85 13.36 14.20
CA PRO A 160 -2.11 13.82 13.03
C PRO A 160 -1.13 12.78 12.46
N LYS A 161 -0.71 11.82 13.27
CA LYS A 161 0.30 10.81 12.91
C LYS A 161 -0.03 9.49 13.60
N VAL A 162 0.50 8.42 13.03
CA VAL A 162 0.43 7.06 13.57
C VAL A 162 1.73 6.32 13.24
N ASN A 163 2.04 5.22 13.94
CA ASN A 163 3.13 4.32 13.56
C ASN A 163 2.85 3.64 12.21
N ASP A 164 3.85 2.94 11.68
CA ASP A 164 3.75 2.30 10.36
C ASP A 164 2.76 1.11 10.32
N PHE A 165 2.24 0.70 11.47
CA PHE A 165 1.23 -0.35 11.60
C PHE A 165 -0.18 0.20 11.76
N LEU A 166 -0.38 1.52 11.75
CA LEU A 166 -1.69 2.16 11.92
C LEU A 166 -2.37 1.84 13.27
N GLU A 167 -1.59 1.73 14.35
CA GLU A 167 -2.10 1.37 15.69
C GLU A 167 -1.75 2.41 16.76
N GLU A 168 -0.54 2.95 16.74
CA GLU A 168 -0.03 3.83 17.80
C GLU A 168 -0.06 5.30 17.34
N PRO A 169 -1.11 6.06 17.68
CA PRO A 169 -1.21 7.45 17.29
C PRO A 169 -0.17 8.33 17.99
N LYS A 170 0.26 9.41 17.33
CA LYS A 170 1.18 10.40 17.87
C LYS A 170 0.65 11.82 17.65
N GLY A 171 0.89 12.69 18.63
CA GLY A 171 0.50 14.11 18.57
C GLY A 171 -0.85 14.42 19.19
N LYS A 172 -1.32 15.66 18.99
CA LYS A 172 -2.57 16.14 19.61
C LYS A 172 -3.78 15.73 18.75
N ARG A 173 -4.65 14.90 19.30
CA ARG A 173 -5.94 14.55 18.68
C ARG A 173 -6.78 15.80 18.43
N LEU A 174 -7.37 15.89 17.25
CA LEU A 174 -8.46 16.82 16.96
C LEU A 174 -9.81 16.12 17.05
N THR A 175 -10.81 16.90 17.43
CA THR A 175 -12.18 16.43 17.55
C THR A 175 -13.10 17.55 17.08
N LYS A 176 -14.04 17.23 16.18
CA LYS A 176 -15.05 18.16 15.70
C LYS A 176 -16.42 17.53 15.67
N TYR A 177 -17.41 18.35 16.00
CA TYR A 177 -18.82 18.07 15.75
C TYR A 177 -19.23 18.91 14.54
N SER A 178 -19.78 18.30 13.50
CA SER A 178 -20.09 19.01 12.26
C SER A 178 -21.32 18.44 11.57
N LYS A 179 -22.02 19.30 10.84
CA LYS A 179 -23.09 18.88 9.94
C LYS A 179 -22.51 18.14 8.74
N GLY A 180 -23.17 17.06 8.31
CA GLY A 180 -22.87 16.31 7.09
C GLY A 180 -22.70 17.23 5.88
N ASN A 181 -21.60 17.05 5.17
CA ASN A 181 -21.27 17.76 3.93
C ASN A 181 -20.14 17.03 3.20
N LYS A 182 -19.76 17.52 2.03
CA LYS A 182 -18.69 16.91 1.20
C LYS A 182 -17.35 16.70 1.93
N ASN A 183 -16.95 17.57 2.86
CA ASN A 183 -15.70 17.41 3.60
C ASN A 183 -15.84 16.35 4.70
N VAL A 184 -17.04 16.18 5.27
CA VAL A 184 -17.35 15.10 6.22
C VAL A 184 -17.34 13.75 5.50
N SER A 185 -17.98 13.64 4.33
CA SER A 185 -17.92 12.43 3.49
C SER A 185 -16.48 12.08 3.10
N LYS A 186 -15.66 13.07 2.70
CA LYS A 186 -14.22 12.84 2.46
C LYS A 186 -13.48 12.35 3.71
N PHE A 187 -13.78 12.91 4.87
CA PHE A 187 -13.18 12.46 6.13
C PHE A 187 -13.54 11.02 6.45
N ILE A 188 -14.81 10.63 6.28
CA ILE A 188 -15.30 9.26 6.45
C ILE A 188 -14.54 8.31 5.53
N ARG A 189 -14.44 8.64 4.23
CA ARG A 189 -13.67 7.86 3.26
C ARG A 189 -12.22 7.63 3.70
N TYR A 190 -11.55 8.67 4.19
CA TYR A 190 -10.17 8.53 4.67
C TYR A 190 -10.09 7.71 5.96
N ALA A 191 -11.05 7.86 6.88
CA ALA A 191 -11.12 7.05 8.08
C ALA A 191 -11.26 5.56 7.77
N ASP A 192 -12.16 5.20 6.86
CA ASP A 192 -12.36 3.82 6.42
C ASP A 192 -11.18 3.29 5.62
N LYS A 193 -10.51 4.14 4.83
CA LYS A 193 -9.26 3.77 4.17
C LYS A 193 -8.17 3.41 5.17
N VAL A 194 -8.04 4.13 6.30
CA VAL A 194 -7.07 3.78 7.36
C VAL A 194 -7.38 2.40 7.96
N GLU A 195 -8.65 2.09 8.22
CA GLU A 195 -9.05 0.78 8.73
C GLU A 195 -8.80 -0.34 7.70
N SER A 196 -9.15 -0.11 6.43
CA SER A 196 -8.89 -1.06 5.34
C SER A 196 -7.40 -1.36 5.21
N LYS A 197 -6.55 -0.32 5.22
CA LYS A 197 -5.09 -0.49 5.14
C LYS A 197 -4.52 -1.18 6.38
N HIS A 198 -5.11 -1.00 7.56
CA HIS A 198 -4.72 -1.76 8.76
C HIS A 198 -5.02 -3.25 8.60
N ALA A 199 -6.20 -3.61 8.08
CA ALA A 199 -6.54 -4.99 7.77
C ALA A 199 -5.57 -5.61 6.73
N GLU A 200 -5.22 -4.87 5.68
CA GLU A 200 -4.25 -5.32 4.67
C GLU A 200 -2.85 -5.56 5.25
N ILE A 201 -2.40 -4.74 6.20
CA ILE A 201 -1.15 -4.90 6.93
C ILE A 201 -1.16 -6.23 7.71
N ILE A 202 -2.25 -6.53 8.41
CA ILE A 202 -2.42 -7.77 9.19
C ILE A 202 -2.38 -9.01 8.28
N ASP A 203 -3.13 -8.97 7.18
CA ASP A 203 -3.19 -10.07 6.20
C ASP A 203 -1.80 -10.33 5.59
N ALA A 204 -1.13 -9.27 5.16
CA ALA A 204 0.19 -9.36 4.56
C ALA A 204 1.25 -9.86 5.56
N GLN A 205 1.22 -9.36 6.80
CA GLN A 205 2.09 -9.84 7.88
C GLN A 205 1.88 -11.33 8.12
N THR A 206 0.63 -11.78 8.22
CA THR A 206 0.28 -13.19 8.46
C THR A 206 0.77 -14.08 7.32
N ALA A 207 0.59 -13.65 6.07
CA ALA A 207 1.05 -14.37 4.90
C ALA A 207 2.59 -14.47 4.84
N ILE A 208 3.30 -13.39 5.18
CA ILE A 208 4.77 -13.38 5.23
C ILE A 208 5.28 -14.31 6.33
N ALA A 209 4.74 -14.19 7.55
CA ALA A 209 5.12 -15.06 8.67
C ALA A 209 4.91 -16.54 8.33
N GLY A 210 3.75 -16.87 7.74
CA GLY A 210 3.44 -18.22 7.27
C GLY A 210 4.39 -18.72 6.18
N ALA A 211 4.72 -17.88 5.19
CA ALA A 211 5.63 -18.25 4.09
C ALA A 211 7.08 -18.47 4.56
N LEU A 212 7.53 -17.70 5.56
CA LEU A 212 8.89 -17.81 6.11
C LEU A 212 9.03 -18.88 7.19
N GLY A 213 7.92 -19.38 7.76
CA GLY A 213 7.94 -20.20 8.98
C GLY A 213 8.56 -19.45 10.17
N ALA A 214 8.54 -18.11 10.13
CA ALA A 214 9.19 -17.26 11.11
C ALA A 214 8.18 -16.85 12.19
N ALA A 215 8.61 -16.92 13.45
CA ALA A 215 7.81 -16.44 14.57
C ALA A 215 7.70 -14.90 14.64
N LEU A 216 8.60 -14.18 13.94
CA LEU A 216 8.66 -12.73 13.96
C LEU A 216 9.04 -12.19 12.58
N VAL A 217 8.27 -11.23 12.08
CA VAL A 217 8.57 -10.45 10.88
C VAL A 217 9.02 -9.06 11.34
N THR A 218 10.08 -8.53 10.73
CA THR A 218 10.61 -7.18 11.04
C THR A 218 10.57 -6.28 9.80
N TRP A 219 10.76 -4.97 9.96
CA TRP A 219 10.92 -4.06 8.82
C TRP A 219 12.07 -4.46 7.89
N GLU A 220 13.18 -4.96 8.44
CA GLU A 220 14.27 -5.53 7.63
C GLU A 220 13.75 -6.68 6.74
N THR A 221 12.94 -7.57 7.31
CA THR A 221 12.33 -8.69 6.58
C THR A 221 11.41 -8.20 5.46
N ILE A 222 10.54 -7.22 5.74
CA ILE A 222 9.64 -6.64 4.75
C ILE A 222 10.45 -6.06 3.59
N LEU A 223 11.41 -5.17 3.87
CA LEU A 223 12.18 -4.48 2.84
C LEU A 223 13.05 -5.45 2.04
N ALA A 224 13.64 -6.46 2.68
CA ALA A 224 14.43 -7.49 2.00
C ALA A 224 13.60 -8.37 1.05
N LEU A 225 12.30 -8.51 1.29
CA LEU A 225 11.41 -9.31 0.44
C LEU A 225 10.88 -8.54 -0.77
N ILE A 226 10.77 -7.20 -0.71
CA ILE A 226 10.27 -6.36 -1.80
C ILE A 226 10.95 -6.62 -3.16
N PRO A 227 12.29 -6.75 -3.28
CA PRO A 227 12.95 -7.01 -4.57
C PRO A 227 12.84 -8.45 -5.08
N GLU A 228 12.28 -9.36 -4.28
CA GLU A 228 12.26 -10.79 -4.60
C GLU A 228 11.05 -11.20 -5.46
N ALA A 229 11.00 -12.46 -5.84
CA ALA A 229 9.86 -13.04 -6.55
C ALA A 229 9.00 -13.90 -5.61
N GLY A 230 7.73 -14.07 -5.95
CA GLY A 230 6.80 -14.97 -5.25
C GLY A 230 5.93 -14.30 -4.17
N VAL A 231 5.18 -15.14 -3.45
CA VAL A 231 4.08 -14.71 -2.58
C VAL A 231 4.53 -13.84 -1.40
N ALA A 232 5.68 -14.16 -0.79
CA ALA A 232 6.21 -13.36 0.32
C ALA A 232 6.60 -11.95 -0.14
N SER A 233 7.13 -11.83 -1.36
CA SER A 233 7.48 -10.54 -1.95
C SER A 233 6.25 -9.70 -2.31
N TRP A 234 5.22 -10.33 -2.89
CA TRP A 234 3.95 -9.67 -3.17
C TRP A 234 3.32 -9.09 -1.90
N ASN A 235 3.28 -9.88 -0.82
CA ASN A 235 2.77 -9.42 0.46
C ASN A 235 3.66 -8.33 1.09
N ALA A 236 4.98 -8.37 0.91
CA ALA A 236 5.85 -7.31 1.40
C ALA A 236 5.60 -5.96 0.71
N VAL A 237 5.33 -5.98 -0.60
CA VAL A 237 4.92 -4.77 -1.34
C VAL A 237 3.56 -4.28 -0.85
N LYS A 238 2.57 -5.17 -0.71
CA LYS A 238 1.24 -4.83 -0.19
C LYS A 238 1.32 -4.21 1.21
N PHE A 239 2.10 -4.83 2.10
CA PHE A 239 2.35 -4.35 3.45
C PHE A 239 2.92 -2.92 3.44
N TYR A 240 4.00 -2.69 2.67
CA TYR A 240 4.65 -1.39 2.59
C TYR A 240 3.69 -0.31 2.09
N ASN A 241 2.97 -0.57 1.00
CA ASN A 241 2.06 0.41 0.42
C ASN A 241 0.84 0.67 1.30
N ALA A 242 0.27 -0.35 1.95
CA ALA A 242 -0.82 -0.15 2.90
C ALA A 242 -0.39 0.75 4.06
N SER A 243 0.83 0.55 4.59
CA SER A 243 1.41 1.43 5.61
C SER A 243 1.50 2.89 5.15
N VAL A 244 2.03 3.12 3.94
CA VAL A 244 2.17 4.46 3.37
C VAL A 244 0.81 5.11 3.13
N ALA A 245 -0.09 4.41 2.42
CA ALA A 245 -1.40 4.90 2.05
C ALA A 245 -2.30 5.17 3.28
N GLY A 246 -2.22 4.35 4.31
CA GLY A 246 -2.93 4.58 5.57
C GLY A 246 -2.42 5.82 6.32
N LYS A 247 -1.10 6.04 6.36
CA LYS A 247 -0.54 7.26 6.97
C LYS A 247 -0.94 8.52 6.21
N GLU A 248 -0.94 8.47 4.88
CA GLU A 248 -1.39 9.59 4.02
C GLU A 248 -2.87 9.88 4.20
N ALA A 249 -3.72 8.85 4.21
CA ALA A 249 -5.15 9.02 4.47
C ALA A 249 -5.43 9.64 5.84
N LEU A 250 -4.67 9.24 6.88
CA LEU A 250 -4.75 9.86 8.20
C LEU A 250 -4.36 11.34 8.17
N GLU A 251 -3.28 11.69 7.48
CA GLU A 251 -2.81 13.07 7.34
C GLU A 251 -3.85 13.94 6.62
N ASP A 252 -4.38 13.46 5.50
CA ASP A 252 -5.44 14.12 4.73
C ASP A 252 -6.70 14.34 5.59
N ALA A 253 -7.13 13.33 6.35
CA ALA A 253 -8.27 13.42 7.24
C ALA A 253 -8.04 14.43 8.38
N TYR A 254 -6.84 14.42 8.95
CA TYR A 254 -6.48 15.37 10.00
C TYR A 254 -6.45 16.81 9.45
N ASP A 255 -5.97 17.01 8.23
CA ASP A 255 -5.96 18.32 7.58
C ASP A 255 -7.37 18.82 7.22
N LEU A 256 -8.28 17.91 6.84
CA LEU A 256 -9.71 18.24 6.72
C LEU A 256 -10.26 18.73 8.06
N LEU A 257 -10.02 17.98 9.15
CA LEU A 257 -10.44 18.40 10.49
C LEU A 257 -9.84 19.73 10.88
N LYS A 258 -8.56 19.97 10.61
CA LYS A 258 -7.89 21.20 11.02
C LYS A 258 -8.39 22.41 10.24
N ASN A 259 -8.54 22.28 8.92
CA ASN A 259 -8.60 23.44 8.03
C ASN A 259 -9.93 23.59 7.26
N LYS A 260 -10.70 22.51 7.06
CA LYS A 260 -11.84 22.50 6.11
C LYS A 260 -13.19 22.18 6.74
N ILE A 261 -13.21 21.38 7.79
CA ILE A 261 -14.42 21.03 8.52
C ILE A 261 -14.65 22.10 9.59
N THR A 262 -15.72 22.87 9.47
CA THR A 262 -16.09 23.84 10.50
C THR A 262 -16.84 23.14 11.63
N PRO A 263 -16.46 23.40 12.90
CA PRO A 263 -17.30 22.95 14.00
C PRO A 263 -18.66 23.66 13.93
N TYR A 264 -19.71 22.96 14.34
CA TYR A 264 -20.99 23.58 14.65
C TYR A 264 -20.92 24.30 16.00
#